data_AF-A0A1F7REM7-F1
#
_entry.id   AF-A0A1F7REM7-F1
#
_cell.length_a   1.000
_cell.length_b   1.000
_cell.length_c   1.000
_cell.angle_alpha   90.00
_cell.angle_beta   90.00
_cell.angle_gamma   90.00
#
_symmetry.space_group_name_H-M   'P 1'
#
loop_
_entity.id
_entity.type
_entity.pdbx_description
1 polymer ?
#
loop_
_entity_poly.entity_id
_entity_poly.type
_entity_poly.pdbx_seq_one_letter_code
_entity_poly.pdbx_strand_id
1 'polypeptide(L)'
;MGIKEQEGFGHLWLLLIPLLVAVIGFAGWRIRDMKSKNETTFSTENAQTGKSEKVTWARTQDGWKVSGTPPACPNPLVKLPVDISLATSILYPGQTRGGDFKAHGGFRFDNQKDNNVSVTAPLDAELVYASRYIEMGELQYMLDFIAPCGYTYRFDHLLALGPQFQAVADKLPPAKENDSRTSTVNPKVPVKAGETIATQIGMNKNRLNVFFDWGLYDMRSKNQASKDAAWAAAHPFSNAQHGVCWFDLLSADDEAKVRALPASDSNSGSTSDFCKSE
;
A
#
# COMPACT_ATOMS: atom_id res chain seq x y z
N MET A 1 -65.43 47.01 50.70
CA MET A 1 -65.55 45.61 51.16
C MET A 1 -64.29 44.89 50.71
N GLY A 2 -63.34 44.47 51.54
CA GLY A 2 -63.40 44.13 52.95
C GLY A 2 -63.02 42.65 53.15
N ILE A 3 -61.71 42.39 53.25
CA ILE A 3 -60.99 41.34 54.00
C ILE A 3 -61.26 39.84 53.66
N LYS A 4 -60.20 39.10 53.29
CA LYS A 4 -59.53 38.10 54.17
C LYS A 4 -58.28 37.47 53.53
N GLU A 5 -57.14 37.75 54.16
CA GLU A 5 -55.91 36.96 54.10
C GLU A 5 -56.15 35.58 54.74
N GLN A 6 -55.50 34.55 54.19
CA GLN A 6 -55.17 33.33 54.93
C GLN A 6 -53.66 33.12 54.88
N GLU A 7 -53.04 33.33 56.03
CA GLU A 7 -51.70 32.89 56.38
C GLU A 7 -51.65 31.36 56.54
N GLY A 8 -50.52 30.77 56.15
CA GLY A 8 -50.09 29.49 56.71
C GLY A 8 -49.55 28.50 55.69
N PHE A 9 -48.28 28.65 55.29
CA PHE A 9 -47.43 27.51 54.84
C PHE A 9 -45.93 27.92 54.89
N GLY A 10 -45.48 28.48 56.02
CA GLY A 10 -44.13 29.01 56.18
C GLY A 10 -43.08 28.05 56.78
N HIS A 11 -43.40 26.79 57.06
CA HIS A 11 -42.50 25.92 57.86
C HIS A 11 -42.14 24.56 57.25
N LEU A 12 -42.57 24.22 56.04
CA LEU A 12 -42.23 22.92 55.44
C LEU A 12 -40.93 22.91 54.62
N TRP A 13 -40.42 24.08 54.23
CA TRP A 13 -39.22 24.19 53.37
C TRP A 13 -37.89 24.15 54.13
N LEU A 14 -37.89 24.35 55.45
CA LEU A 14 -36.67 24.39 56.27
C LEU A 14 -36.11 22.99 56.62
N LEU A 15 -36.85 21.91 56.40
CA LEU A 15 -36.40 20.54 56.70
C LEU A 15 -35.95 19.74 55.47
N LEU A 16 -36.34 20.14 54.26
CA LEU A 16 -36.00 19.43 53.02
C LEU A 16 -34.60 19.79 52.48
N ILE A 17 -34.14 21.03 52.72
CA ILE A 17 -32.84 21.51 52.26
C ILE A 17 -31.65 20.84 52.98
N PRO A 18 -31.63 20.66 54.32
CA PRO A 18 -30.50 19.99 54.99
C PRO A 18 -30.44 18.48 54.68
N LEU A 19 -31.57 17.82 54.39
CA LEU A 19 -31.59 16.39 54.07
C LEU A 19 -30.97 16.11 52.68
N LEU A 20 -31.19 16.98 51.70
CA LEU A 20 -30.63 16.84 50.35
C LEU A 20 -29.10 17.07 50.33
N VAL A 21 -28.61 18.02 51.13
CA VAL A 21 -27.17 18.30 51.27
C VAL A 21 -26.44 17.15 51.98
N ALA A 22 -27.08 16.51 52.98
CA ALA A 22 -26.50 15.35 53.68
C ALA A 22 -26.35 14.11 52.75
N VAL A 23 -27.33 13.85 51.87
CA VAL A 23 -27.27 12.72 50.92
C VAL A 23 -26.21 12.94 49.84
N ILE A 24 -26.08 14.15 49.32
CA ILE A 24 -25.05 14.49 48.32
C ILE A 24 -23.64 14.49 48.96
N GLY A 25 -23.50 14.95 50.21
CA GLY A 25 -22.24 14.89 50.96
C GLY A 25 -21.77 13.47 51.26
N PHE A 26 -22.68 12.54 51.59
CA PHE A 26 -22.33 11.15 51.89
C PHE A 26 -21.94 10.35 50.63
N ALA A 27 -22.58 10.63 49.48
CA ALA A 27 -22.20 10.03 48.20
C ALA A 27 -20.83 10.52 47.70
N GLY A 28 -20.50 11.80 47.92
CA GLY A 28 -19.19 12.37 47.57
C GLY A 28 -18.03 11.85 48.43
N TRP A 29 -18.27 11.55 49.70
CA TRP A 29 -17.23 11.00 50.60
C TRP A 29 -16.88 9.54 50.26
N ARG A 30 -17.86 8.69 49.92
CA ARG A 30 -17.62 7.29 49.59
C ARG A 30 -16.81 7.09 48.29
N ILE A 31 -16.95 7.99 47.32
CA ILE A 31 -16.18 7.94 46.06
C ILE A 31 -14.72 8.39 46.29
N ARG A 32 -14.47 9.27 47.28
CA ARG A 32 -13.13 9.73 47.62
C ARG A 32 -12.34 8.69 48.44
N ASP A 33 -13.03 7.91 49.28
CA ASP A 33 -12.41 6.87 50.13
C ASP A 33 -12.09 5.57 49.35
N MET A 34 -12.75 5.33 48.20
CA MET A 34 -12.36 4.24 47.29
C MET A 34 -11.15 4.57 46.40
N LYS A 35 -10.73 5.84 46.35
CA LYS A 35 -9.58 6.28 45.55
C LYS A 35 -8.26 6.32 46.34
N SER A 36 -8.29 6.05 47.65
CA SER A 36 -7.12 6.18 48.55
C SER A 36 -6.54 4.85 49.07
N LYS A 37 -7.09 3.68 48.69
CA LYS A 37 -6.68 2.37 49.26
C LYS A 37 -6.09 1.36 48.27
N ASN A 38 -5.53 1.80 47.14
CA ASN A 38 -4.73 0.93 46.26
C ASN A 38 -3.44 1.63 45.81
N GLU A 39 -2.67 2.17 46.75
CA GLU A 39 -1.22 2.34 46.55
C GLU A 39 -0.54 1.02 46.90
N THR A 40 -0.53 0.09 45.95
CA THR A 40 0.48 -0.97 45.93
C THR A 40 1.71 -0.42 45.24
N THR A 41 2.81 -0.34 45.98
CA THR A 41 4.14 0.03 45.52
C THR A 41 4.57 -0.93 44.40
N PHE A 42 4.45 -0.49 43.14
CA PHE A 42 5.16 -1.08 42.03
C PHE A 42 6.27 -0.13 41.61
N SER A 43 7.48 -0.69 41.63
CA SER A 43 8.73 -0.11 41.21
C SER A 43 8.57 0.62 39.87
N THR A 44 9.15 1.81 39.80
CA THR A 44 9.28 2.65 38.62
C THR A 44 10.08 1.93 37.53
N GLU A 45 9.42 1.13 36.70
CA GLU A 45 9.90 0.89 35.34
C GLU A 45 9.31 2.00 34.46
N ASN A 46 10.21 2.79 33.86
CA ASN A 46 9.90 3.74 32.82
C ASN A 46 9.23 3.01 31.65
N ALA A 47 7.90 2.92 31.67
CA ALA A 47 7.12 2.65 30.47
C ALA A 47 7.21 3.90 29.58
N GLN A 48 8.30 4.00 28.82
CA GLN A 48 8.27 4.75 27.57
C GLN A 48 7.17 4.10 26.73
N THR A 49 6.00 4.73 26.67
CA THR A 49 5.06 4.56 25.57
C THR A 49 5.71 5.14 24.32
N GLY A 50 6.71 4.43 23.80
CA GLY A 50 7.22 4.66 22.46
C GLY A 50 6.06 4.38 21.53
N LYS A 51 5.58 5.40 20.81
CA LYS A 51 4.92 5.13 19.54
C LYS A 51 5.89 4.21 18.78
N SER A 52 5.50 2.97 18.53
CA SER A 52 6.24 2.10 17.64
C SER A 52 6.45 2.90 16.35
N GLU A 53 7.69 3.29 16.09
CA GLU A 53 8.00 4.10 14.93
C GLU A 53 7.65 3.29 13.69
N LYS A 54 6.87 3.88 12.80
CA LYS A 54 6.48 3.26 11.55
C LYS A 54 7.74 2.91 10.76
N VAL A 55 7.93 1.64 10.44
CA VAL A 55 9.02 1.16 9.58
C VAL A 55 8.84 1.75 8.20
N THR A 56 9.89 2.37 7.67
CA THR A 56 9.92 2.96 6.34
C THR A 56 11.21 2.57 5.63
N TRP A 57 11.11 2.41 4.31
CA TRP A 57 12.27 2.22 3.45
C TRP A 57 12.50 3.46 2.60
N ALA A 58 13.77 3.79 2.40
CA ALA A 58 14.19 4.89 1.56
C ALA A 58 15.45 4.51 0.77
N ARG A 59 15.53 4.97 -0.47
CA ARG A 59 16.73 4.85 -1.29
C ARG A 59 17.69 5.99 -0.94
N THR A 60 18.91 5.64 -0.55
CA THR A 60 20.03 6.57 -0.32
C THR A 60 21.10 6.38 -1.40
N GLN A 61 22.18 7.16 -1.32
CA GLN A 61 23.34 7.01 -2.21
C GLN A 61 23.99 5.62 -2.08
N ASP A 62 23.96 5.04 -0.88
CA ASP A 62 24.57 3.73 -0.57
C ASP A 62 23.59 2.56 -0.74
N GLY A 63 22.41 2.78 -1.34
CA GLY A 63 21.37 1.77 -1.55
C GLY A 63 20.16 1.94 -0.63
N TRP A 64 19.42 0.87 -0.39
CA TRP A 64 18.20 0.90 0.41
C TRP A 64 18.52 0.89 1.91
N LYS A 65 17.83 1.76 2.66
CA LYS A 65 17.90 1.83 4.13
C LYS A 65 16.51 1.70 4.73
N VAL A 66 16.44 1.12 5.91
CA VAL A 66 15.21 0.90 6.69
C VAL A 66 15.25 1.66 8.01
N SER A 67 14.12 2.24 8.42
CA SER A 67 13.95 2.77 9.77
C SER A 67 13.42 1.67 10.71
N GLY A 68 14.06 1.51 11.88
CA GLY A 68 13.69 0.50 12.86
C GLY A 68 13.86 -0.94 12.37
N THR A 69 13.14 -1.87 12.99
CA THR A 69 13.18 -3.30 12.66
C THR A 69 11.99 -3.65 11.75
N PRO A 70 12.21 -4.02 10.47
CA PRO A 70 11.11 -4.40 9.59
C PRO A 70 10.39 -5.66 10.09
N PRO A 71 9.05 -5.71 9.99
CA PRO A 71 8.28 -6.88 10.37
C PRO A 71 8.54 -8.05 9.40
N ALA A 72 8.19 -9.26 9.81
CA ALA A 72 8.13 -10.40 8.91
C ALA A 72 7.14 -10.12 7.76
N CYS A 73 7.50 -10.55 6.55
CA CYS A 73 6.57 -10.51 5.43
C CYS A 73 5.49 -11.60 5.56
N PRO A 74 4.29 -11.38 5.02
CA PRO A 74 3.30 -12.45 4.90
C PRO A 74 3.79 -13.58 4.00
N ASN A 75 3.19 -14.76 4.16
CA ASN A 75 3.40 -15.92 3.30
C ASN A 75 2.03 -16.55 2.95
N PRO A 76 1.60 -16.57 1.68
CA PRO A 76 2.28 -16.00 0.50
C PRO A 76 2.49 -14.49 0.63
N LEU A 77 3.50 -13.95 -0.05
CA LEU A 77 3.86 -12.53 0.07
C LEU A 77 2.80 -11.64 -0.59
N VAL A 78 2.33 -12.03 -1.78
CA VAL A 78 1.42 -11.24 -2.59
C VAL A 78 0.21 -12.03 -3.04
N LYS A 79 -0.90 -11.32 -3.21
CA LYS A 79 -2.07 -11.78 -3.97
C LYS A 79 -1.92 -11.35 -5.43
N LEU A 80 -2.62 -12.03 -6.33
CA LEU A 80 -2.78 -11.55 -7.70
C LEU A 80 -3.50 -10.18 -7.70
N PRO A 81 -2.98 -9.17 -8.40
CA PRO A 81 -3.56 -7.84 -8.41
C PRO A 81 -4.77 -7.72 -9.34
N VAL A 82 -5.09 -8.77 -10.09
CA VAL A 82 -6.14 -8.82 -11.14
C VAL A 82 -6.88 -10.15 -11.08
N ASP A 83 -8.05 -10.20 -11.72
CA ASP A 83 -8.70 -11.47 -12.04
C ASP A 83 -7.93 -12.18 -13.17
N ILE A 84 -7.14 -13.18 -12.80
CA ILE A 84 -6.30 -13.94 -13.73
C ILE A 84 -7.10 -14.75 -14.74
N SER A 85 -8.38 -15.04 -14.49
CA SER A 85 -9.21 -15.74 -15.47
C SER A 85 -9.44 -14.92 -16.75
N LEU A 86 -9.19 -13.61 -16.69
CA LEU A 86 -9.28 -12.70 -17.83
C LEU A 86 -7.97 -12.61 -18.62
N ALA A 87 -6.83 -13.03 -18.03
CA ALA A 87 -5.53 -12.90 -18.64
C ALA A 87 -5.34 -13.91 -19.79
N THR A 88 -4.80 -13.45 -20.91
CA THR A 88 -4.53 -14.27 -22.11
C THR A 88 -3.10 -14.74 -22.18
N SER A 89 -2.16 -13.93 -21.69
CA SER A 89 -0.72 -14.23 -21.69
C SER A 89 -0.01 -13.41 -20.62
N ILE A 90 1.27 -13.73 -20.41
CA ILE A 90 2.10 -13.13 -19.37
C ILE A 90 3.45 -12.65 -19.91
N LEU A 91 3.89 -11.48 -19.47
CA LEU A 91 5.27 -11.01 -19.60
C LEU A 91 6.04 -11.39 -18.35
N TYR A 92 7.19 -12.03 -18.52
CA TYR A 92 8.02 -12.42 -17.38
C TYR A 92 8.81 -11.19 -16.90
N PRO A 93 9.02 -11.04 -15.58
CA PRO A 93 9.97 -10.05 -15.07
C PRO A 93 11.40 -10.47 -15.41
N GLY A 94 12.31 -9.52 -15.58
CA GLY A 94 13.72 -9.79 -15.86
C GLY A 94 13.99 -10.23 -17.30
N GLN A 95 13.31 -9.61 -18.27
CA GLN A 95 13.48 -9.89 -19.70
C GLN A 95 14.06 -8.68 -20.45
N THR A 96 14.86 -8.92 -21.48
CA THR A 96 15.18 -7.89 -22.48
C THR A 96 14.15 -7.92 -23.58
N ARG A 97 13.27 -6.90 -23.62
CA ARG A 97 12.21 -6.78 -24.63
C ARG A 97 12.12 -5.35 -25.17
N GLY A 98 11.94 -5.22 -26.48
CA GLY A 98 11.92 -3.91 -27.14
C GLY A 98 13.26 -3.16 -27.07
N GLY A 99 14.37 -3.86 -26.87
CA GLY A 99 15.72 -3.27 -26.74
C GLY A 99 16.11 -2.86 -25.31
N ASP A 100 15.20 -2.98 -24.35
CA ASP A 100 15.44 -2.62 -22.95
C ASP A 100 15.31 -3.81 -22.02
N PHE A 101 16.11 -3.83 -20.95
CA PHE A 101 15.88 -4.72 -19.83
C PHE A 101 14.68 -4.25 -19.00
N LYS A 102 13.71 -5.13 -18.82
CA LYS A 102 12.49 -4.88 -18.06
C LYS A 102 12.50 -5.72 -16.79
N ALA A 103 12.75 -5.05 -15.67
CA ALA A 103 12.74 -5.66 -14.33
C ALA A 103 11.32 -6.05 -13.83
N HIS A 104 10.28 -5.67 -14.57
CA HIS A 104 8.89 -6.00 -14.32
C HIS A 104 8.37 -6.96 -15.39
N GLY A 105 7.35 -7.74 -15.01
CA GLY A 105 6.53 -8.52 -15.94
C GLY A 105 5.23 -7.78 -16.20
N GLY A 106 4.16 -8.53 -16.45
CA GLY A 106 2.84 -7.98 -16.65
C GLY A 106 1.87 -9.01 -17.20
N PHE A 107 0.60 -8.66 -17.29
CA PHE A 107 -0.42 -9.50 -17.91
C PHE A 107 -0.94 -8.83 -19.17
N ARG A 108 -1.28 -9.64 -20.17
CA ARG A 108 -2.12 -9.20 -21.29
C ARG A 108 -3.53 -9.76 -21.16
N PHE A 109 -4.48 -9.04 -21.73
CA PHE A 109 -5.91 -9.37 -21.72
C PHE A 109 -6.47 -9.22 -23.13
N ASP A 110 -5.89 -9.90 -24.10
CA ASP A 110 -6.09 -9.65 -25.53
C ASP A 110 -7.53 -9.95 -26.01
N ASN A 111 -8.31 -10.68 -25.21
CA ASN A 111 -9.71 -10.99 -25.50
C ASN A 111 -10.69 -9.90 -25.03
N GLN A 112 -10.24 -8.95 -24.21
CA GLN A 112 -11.08 -7.86 -23.70
C GLN A 112 -11.55 -6.92 -24.83
N LYS A 113 -12.72 -6.30 -24.62
CA LYS A 113 -13.33 -5.37 -25.59
C LYS A 113 -13.16 -3.91 -25.21
N ASP A 114 -12.66 -3.66 -24.01
CA ASP A 114 -12.34 -2.36 -23.47
C ASP A 114 -11.20 -2.49 -22.46
N ASN A 115 -10.81 -1.38 -21.86
CA ASN A 115 -9.72 -1.32 -20.87
C ASN A 115 -10.18 -1.62 -19.44
N ASN A 116 -11.42 -2.08 -19.21
CA ASN A 116 -12.02 -2.25 -17.88
C ASN A 116 -11.52 -3.52 -17.18
N VAL A 117 -10.25 -3.51 -16.79
CA VAL A 117 -9.66 -4.50 -15.89
C VAL A 117 -9.20 -3.78 -14.64
N SER A 118 -9.79 -4.15 -13.50
CA SER A 118 -9.44 -3.57 -12.19
C SER A 118 -8.13 -4.14 -11.69
N VAL A 119 -7.27 -3.26 -11.16
CA VAL A 119 -6.02 -3.60 -10.47
C VAL A 119 -6.16 -3.30 -9.00
N THR A 120 -5.78 -4.24 -8.15
CA THR A 120 -5.83 -4.14 -6.68
C THR A 120 -4.44 -4.27 -6.07
N ALA A 121 -4.28 -3.73 -4.86
CA ALA A 121 -3.02 -3.83 -4.14
C ALA A 121 -2.74 -5.29 -3.74
N PRO A 122 -1.58 -5.86 -4.08
CA PRO A 122 -1.26 -7.25 -3.79
C PRO A 122 -0.79 -7.46 -2.34
N LEU A 123 -0.41 -6.38 -1.65
CA LEU A 123 0.18 -6.36 -0.32
C LEU A 123 -0.09 -5.01 0.37
N ASP A 124 -0.21 -5.01 1.70
CA ASP A 124 -0.26 -3.80 2.51
C ASP A 124 1.02 -2.97 2.34
N ALA A 125 0.87 -1.69 1.99
CA ALA A 125 2.01 -0.82 1.69
C ALA A 125 1.67 0.67 1.82
N GLU A 126 2.61 1.52 1.39
CA GLU A 126 2.35 2.93 1.12
C GLU A 126 2.74 3.28 -0.31
N LEU A 127 1.95 4.11 -0.99
CA LEU A 127 2.38 4.79 -2.22
C LEU A 127 3.48 5.79 -1.87
N VAL A 128 4.67 5.59 -2.45
CA VAL A 128 5.86 6.42 -2.18
C VAL A 128 6.32 7.18 -3.41
N TYR A 129 6.20 6.59 -4.60
CA TYR A 129 6.53 7.27 -5.85
C TYR A 129 5.40 7.11 -6.86
N ALA A 130 5.18 8.15 -7.66
CA ALA A 130 4.17 8.12 -8.71
C ALA A 130 4.60 8.98 -9.90
N SER A 131 4.16 8.64 -11.09
CA SER A 131 4.25 9.48 -12.28
C SER A 131 2.92 9.52 -13.03
N ARG A 132 2.75 10.60 -13.78
CA ARG A 132 1.82 10.67 -14.90
C ARG A 132 2.64 11.07 -16.13
N TYR A 133 2.48 10.36 -17.23
CA TYR A 133 3.28 10.57 -18.44
C TYR A 133 2.44 10.28 -19.68
N ILE A 134 2.89 10.74 -20.84
CA ILE A 134 2.23 10.45 -22.10
C ILE A 134 2.99 9.34 -22.79
N GLU A 135 2.30 8.25 -23.13
CA GLU A 135 2.82 7.11 -23.87
C GLU A 135 2.02 7.00 -25.18
N MET A 136 2.70 7.13 -26.31
CA MET A 136 2.05 7.13 -27.63
C MET A 136 0.86 8.10 -27.72
N GLY A 137 1.01 9.29 -27.12
CA GLY A 137 -0.04 10.30 -27.09
C GLY A 137 -1.18 10.05 -26.09
N GLU A 138 -1.14 9.01 -25.26
CA GLU A 138 -2.15 8.70 -24.23
C GLU A 138 -1.59 8.88 -22.82
N LEU A 139 -2.39 9.45 -21.92
CA LEU A 139 -1.99 9.62 -20.52
C LEU A 139 -1.95 8.25 -19.83
N GLN A 140 -0.85 7.99 -19.12
CA GLN A 140 -0.61 6.77 -18.36
C GLN A 140 -0.09 7.12 -16.97
N TYR A 141 -0.29 6.19 -16.03
CA TYR A 141 0.17 6.32 -14.65
C TYR A 141 1.06 5.16 -14.23
N MET A 142 2.11 5.49 -13.49
CA MET A 142 2.99 4.53 -12.83
C MET A 142 2.98 4.80 -11.32
N LEU A 143 2.85 3.75 -10.52
CA LEU A 143 2.73 3.85 -9.06
C LEU A 143 3.66 2.83 -8.37
N ASP A 144 4.47 3.32 -7.43
CA ASP A 144 5.38 2.52 -6.62
C ASP A 144 4.96 2.51 -5.16
N PHE A 145 4.76 1.29 -4.65
CA PHE A 145 4.34 1.05 -3.29
C PHE A 145 5.42 0.33 -2.52
N ILE A 146 5.68 0.77 -1.30
CA ILE A 146 6.70 0.18 -0.43
C ILE A 146 6.02 -0.44 0.78
N ALA A 147 6.17 -1.75 0.93
CA ALA A 147 5.72 -2.49 2.09
C ALA A 147 6.73 -2.39 3.23
N PRO A 148 6.28 -2.31 4.50
CA PRO A 148 7.18 -2.19 5.65
C PRO A 148 8.13 -3.39 5.78
N CYS A 149 7.74 -4.57 5.29
CA CYS A 149 8.56 -5.78 5.34
C CYS A 149 9.71 -5.79 4.32
N GLY A 150 9.86 -4.75 3.49
CA GLY A 150 11.02 -4.54 2.63
C GLY A 150 10.85 -4.87 1.15
N TYR A 151 9.61 -5.06 0.69
CA TYR A 151 9.33 -5.21 -0.73
C TYR A 151 8.73 -3.94 -1.32
N THR A 152 9.10 -3.65 -2.56
CA THR A 152 8.44 -2.65 -3.39
C THR A 152 7.64 -3.38 -4.48
N TYR A 153 6.42 -2.95 -4.76
CA TYR A 153 5.72 -3.32 -5.98
C TYR A 153 5.41 -2.10 -6.83
N ARG A 154 5.55 -2.25 -8.15
CA ARG A 154 5.30 -1.22 -9.15
C ARG A 154 4.20 -1.67 -10.09
N PHE A 155 3.29 -0.75 -10.36
CA PHE A 155 2.36 -0.83 -11.48
C PHE A 155 2.69 0.24 -12.52
N ASP A 156 2.62 -0.12 -13.79
CA ASP A 156 2.72 0.82 -14.91
C ASP A 156 1.62 0.52 -15.94
N HIS A 157 1.42 1.45 -16.88
CA HIS A 157 0.36 1.41 -17.88
C HIS A 157 -1.04 1.33 -17.24
N LEU A 158 -1.24 2.05 -16.14
CA LEU A 158 -2.57 2.29 -15.58
C LEU A 158 -3.24 3.43 -16.35
N LEU A 159 -4.52 3.26 -16.69
CA LEU A 159 -5.27 4.22 -17.52
C LEU A 159 -6.25 5.06 -16.69
N ALA A 160 -6.97 4.44 -15.76
CA ALA A 160 -7.87 5.14 -14.85
C ALA A 160 -7.64 4.68 -13.41
N LEU A 161 -7.30 5.62 -12.54
CA LEU A 161 -6.95 5.34 -11.15
C LEU A 161 -8.18 5.33 -10.24
N GLY A 162 -8.08 4.61 -9.11
CA GLY A 162 -9.01 4.75 -8.00
C GLY A 162 -8.97 6.18 -7.42
N PRO A 163 -10.06 6.70 -6.82
CA PRO A 163 -10.16 8.11 -6.43
C PRO A 163 -9.02 8.62 -5.54
N GLN A 164 -8.57 7.79 -4.60
CA GLN A 164 -7.45 8.11 -3.71
C GLN A 164 -6.14 8.35 -4.47
N PHE A 165 -5.86 7.54 -5.49
CA PHE A 165 -4.63 7.62 -6.27
C PHE A 165 -4.73 8.68 -7.37
N GLN A 166 -5.93 8.89 -7.92
CA GLN A 166 -6.19 10.02 -8.82
C GLN A 166 -5.91 11.36 -8.13
N ALA A 167 -6.35 11.53 -6.87
CA ALA A 167 -6.09 12.74 -6.10
C ALA A 167 -4.59 13.01 -5.84
N VAL A 168 -3.75 11.96 -5.85
CA VAL A 168 -2.29 12.10 -5.84
C VAL A 168 -1.79 12.48 -7.23
N ALA A 169 -2.23 11.77 -8.27
CA ALA A 169 -1.81 11.96 -9.64
C ALA A 169 -2.09 13.39 -10.16
N ASP A 170 -3.19 13.99 -9.75
CA ASP A 170 -3.58 15.36 -10.12
C ASP A 170 -2.59 16.43 -9.62
N LYS A 171 -1.82 16.12 -8.57
CA LYS A 171 -0.81 16.99 -7.97
C LYS A 171 0.60 16.75 -8.50
N LEU A 172 0.80 15.72 -9.33
CA LEU A 172 2.10 15.41 -9.91
C LEU A 172 2.50 16.44 -10.97
N PRO A 173 3.80 16.54 -11.30
CA PRO A 173 4.25 17.33 -12.44
C PRO A 173 3.43 17.04 -13.71
N PRO A 174 3.26 18.03 -14.61
CA PRO A 174 2.56 17.81 -15.87
C PRO A 174 3.14 16.62 -16.64
N ALA A 175 2.26 15.80 -17.23
CA ALA A 175 2.65 14.67 -18.05
C ALA A 175 3.43 15.15 -19.30
N LYS A 176 4.50 14.44 -19.63
CA LYS A 176 5.29 14.66 -20.85
C LYS A 176 5.44 13.35 -21.60
N GLU A 177 5.56 13.44 -22.92
CA GLU A 177 5.77 12.27 -23.79
C GLU A 177 7.05 11.53 -23.38
N ASN A 178 6.93 10.22 -23.18
CA ASN A 178 8.01 9.30 -22.86
C ASN A 178 8.83 9.66 -21.60
N ASP A 179 8.26 10.44 -20.66
CA ASP A 179 8.91 10.84 -19.42
C ASP A 179 8.24 10.17 -18.21
N SER A 180 8.54 8.88 -18.01
CA SER A 180 7.95 8.08 -16.94
C SER A 180 8.64 8.25 -15.57
N ARG A 181 9.55 9.24 -15.43
CA ARG A 181 10.26 9.49 -14.18
C ARG A 181 9.28 9.81 -13.04
N THR A 182 9.39 9.05 -11.96
CA THR A 182 8.51 9.18 -10.79
C THR A 182 8.92 10.35 -9.89
N SER A 183 7.92 10.97 -9.26
CA SER A 183 8.08 11.95 -8.17
C SER A 183 7.75 11.32 -6.83
N THR A 184 8.35 11.83 -5.76
CA THR A 184 8.01 11.43 -4.38
C THR A 184 6.61 11.89 -4.03
N VAL A 185 5.82 10.99 -3.42
CA VAL A 185 4.50 11.27 -2.88
C VAL A 185 4.64 11.66 -1.41
N ASN A 186 4.19 12.87 -1.06
CA ASN A 186 4.22 13.38 0.31
C ASN A 186 2.92 14.16 0.64
N PRO A 187 2.16 13.78 1.69
CA PRO A 187 2.37 12.60 2.53
C PRO A 187 2.21 11.30 1.74
N LYS A 188 2.93 10.26 2.17
CA LYS A 188 2.74 8.89 1.65
C LYS A 188 1.30 8.43 1.90
N VAL A 189 0.76 7.64 0.98
CA VAL A 189 -0.64 7.19 1.05
C VAL A 189 -0.68 5.71 1.41
N PRO A 190 -1.24 5.31 2.57
CA PRO A 190 -1.34 3.89 2.93
C PRO A 190 -2.33 3.17 2.02
N VAL A 191 -2.08 1.89 1.78
CA VAL A 191 -2.98 1.02 1.01
C VAL A 191 -3.07 -0.35 1.67
N LYS A 192 -4.25 -0.96 1.61
CA LYS A 192 -4.48 -2.33 2.09
C LYS A 192 -4.53 -3.32 0.93
N ALA A 193 -4.04 -4.53 1.16
CA ALA A 193 -4.16 -5.62 0.18
C ALA A 193 -5.63 -5.82 -0.22
N GLY A 194 -5.89 -5.86 -1.53
CA GLY A 194 -7.23 -5.93 -2.12
C GLY A 194 -7.89 -4.57 -2.41
N GLU A 195 -7.31 -3.46 -1.95
CA GLU A 195 -7.81 -2.12 -2.26
C GLU A 195 -7.60 -1.79 -3.75
N THR A 196 -8.61 -1.20 -4.40
CA THR A 196 -8.55 -0.84 -5.83
C THR A 196 -7.55 0.28 -6.09
N ILE A 197 -6.52 -0.02 -6.90
CA ILE A 197 -5.52 0.92 -7.39
C ILE A 197 -5.98 1.62 -8.66
N ALA A 198 -6.50 0.83 -9.61
CA ALA A 198 -6.95 1.30 -10.91
C ALA A 198 -8.20 0.53 -11.35
N THR A 199 -9.03 1.16 -12.15
CA THR A 199 -10.23 0.57 -12.76
C THR A 199 -10.07 0.31 -14.25
N GLN A 200 -9.05 0.92 -14.88
CA GLN A 200 -8.70 0.68 -16.28
C GLN A 200 -7.19 0.62 -16.48
N ILE A 201 -6.77 -0.20 -17.44
CA ILE A 201 -5.36 -0.44 -17.78
C ILE A 201 -5.09 -0.37 -19.28
N GLY A 202 -3.83 -0.23 -19.65
CA GLY A 202 -3.38 -0.26 -21.03
C GLY A 202 -3.75 1.01 -21.77
N MET A 203 -4.04 0.84 -23.06
CA MET A 203 -4.21 1.95 -24.00
C MET A 203 -5.45 1.74 -24.87
N ASN A 204 -6.01 2.85 -25.34
CA ASN A 204 -7.16 2.87 -26.24
C ASN A 204 -7.00 3.84 -27.41
N LYS A 205 -6.13 4.86 -27.29
CA LYS A 205 -6.13 6.00 -28.22
C LYS A 205 -5.77 5.62 -29.67
N ASN A 206 -4.82 4.72 -29.88
CA ASN A 206 -4.34 4.34 -31.23
C ASN A 206 -4.81 2.94 -31.65
N ARG A 207 -5.06 2.07 -30.69
CA ARG A 207 -5.64 0.74 -30.80
C ARG A 207 -5.92 0.25 -29.39
N LEU A 208 -7.01 -0.48 -29.20
CA LEU A 208 -7.24 -1.17 -27.94
C LEU A 208 -6.08 -2.12 -27.66
N ASN A 209 -5.41 -1.89 -26.53
CA ASN A 209 -4.31 -2.70 -26.07
C ASN A 209 -4.39 -2.86 -24.56
N VAL A 210 -4.92 -4.00 -24.10
CA VAL A 210 -5.25 -4.21 -22.69
C VAL A 210 -4.15 -5.02 -22.03
N PHE A 211 -3.33 -4.31 -21.25
CA PHE A 211 -2.21 -4.87 -20.49
C PHE A 211 -1.83 -3.91 -19.36
N PHE A 212 -1.07 -4.41 -18.40
CA PHE A 212 -0.36 -3.56 -17.46
C PHE A 212 0.93 -4.26 -17.01
N ASP A 213 1.89 -3.45 -16.58
CA ASP A 213 3.13 -3.97 -16.06
C ASP A 213 3.08 -4.13 -14.55
N TRP A 214 3.67 -5.22 -14.06
CA TRP A 214 3.77 -5.53 -12.64
C TRP A 214 5.18 -6.03 -12.29
N GLY A 215 5.84 -5.30 -11.39
CA GLY A 215 7.15 -5.66 -10.86
C GLY A 215 7.15 -5.74 -9.35
N LEU A 216 7.87 -6.70 -8.79
CA LEU A 216 8.22 -6.77 -7.37
C LEU A 216 9.73 -6.68 -7.23
N TYR A 217 10.16 -6.05 -6.14
CA TYR A 217 11.57 -5.83 -5.85
C TYR A 217 11.84 -6.05 -4.35
N ASP A 218 12.83 -6.87 -4.02
CA ASP A 218 13.28 -7.07 -2.64
C ASP A 218 14.32 -6.01 -2.27
N MET A 219 13.98 -5.05 -1.41
CA MET A 219 14.89 -3.96 -1.03
C MET A 219 15.89 -4.38 0.05
N ARG A 220 15.74 -5.58 0.61
CA ARG A 220 16.61 -6.13 1.66
C ARG A 220 17.86 -6.77 1.06
N SER A 221 17.77 -7.25 -0.18
CA SER A 221 18.86 -7.95 -0.86
C SER A 221 18.83 -7.74 -2.37
N LYS A 222 20.00 -7.76 -3.02
CA LYS A 222 20.05 -7.76 -4.48
C LYS A 222 19.78 -9.17 -5.03
N ASN A 223 19.26 -9.26 -6.24
CA ASN A 223 18.92 -10.52 -6.87
C ASN A 223 20.15 -11.32 -7.34
N GLN A 224 19.92 -12.58 -7.72
CA GLN A 224 20.99 -13.48 -8.10
C GLN A 224 21.77 -13.02 -9.35
N ALA A 225 21.08 -12.47 -10.35
CA ALA A 225 21.69 -11.99 -11.59
C ALA A 225 22.70 -10.85 -11.32
N SER A 226 22.38 -9.97 -10.38
CA SER A 226 23.25 -8.86 -9.98
C SER A 226 24.54 -9.25 -9.25
N LYS A 227 24.73 -10.54 -8.92
CA LYS A 227 26.01 -11.04 -8.40
C LYS A 227 27.08 -11.13 -9.49
N ASP A 228 26.68 -11.24 -10.75
CA ASP A 228 27.58 -11.09 -11.88
C ASP A 228 27.89 -9.59 -12.10
N ALA A 229 29.18 -9.24 -12.11
CA ALA A 229 29.61 -7.86 -12.20
C ALA A 229 29.33 -7.23 -13.58
N ALA A 230 29.42 -8.01 -14.66
CA ALA A 230 29.13 -7.53 -16.01
C ALA A 230 27.63 -7.27 -16.17
N TRP A 231 26.80 -8.18 -15.65
CA TRP A 231 25.35 -8.02 -15.61
C TRP A 231 24.96 -6.79 -14.78
N ALA A 232 25.52 -6.62 -13.58
CA ALA A 232 25.21 -5.47 -12.73
C ALA A 232 25.64 -4.13 -13.35
N ALA A 233 26.75 -4.12 -14.10
CA ALA A 233 27.21 -2.95 -14.85
C ALA A 233 26.28 -2.63 -16.03
N ALA A 234 25.78 -3.64 -16.74
CA ALA A 234 24.80 -3.46 -17.81
C ALA A 234 23.41 -3.01 -17.29
N HIS A 235 23.08 -3.35 -16.04
CA HIS A 235 21.80 -3.08 -15.41
C HIS A 235 21.96 -2.29 -14.09
N PRO A 236 22.39 -1.01 -14.15
CA PRO A 236 22.76 -0.24 -12.96
C PRO A 236 21.55 0.23 -12.13
N PHE A 237 20.34 0.14 -12.68
CA PHE A 237 19.14 0.64 -12.02
C PHE A 237 18.70 -0.27 -10.87
N SER A 238 18.21 0.35 -9.79
CA SER A 238 17.87 -0.38 -8.56
C SER A 238 16.75 -1.41 -8.77
N ASN A 239 15.75 -1.10 -9.59
CA ASN A 239 14.69 -2.06 -9.95
C ASN A 239 15.28 -3.31 -10.64
N ALA A 240 16.26 -3.15 -11.52
CA ALA A 240 16.92 -4.28 -12.16
C ALA A 240 17.72 -5.11 -11.15
N GLN A 241 18.48 -4.49 -10.25
CA GLN A 241 19.31 -5.22 -9.28
C GLN A 241 18.53 -5.85 -8.12
N HIS A 242 17.30 -5.44 -7.89
CA HIS A 242 16.46 -5.94 -6.79
C HIS A 242 15.20 -6.67 -7.27
N GLY A 243 14.96 -6.74 -8.57
CA GLY A 243 13.82 -7.44 -9.15
C GLY A 243 13.84 -8.93 -8.84
N VAL A 244 12.66 -9.48 -8.62
CA VAL A 244 12.45 -10.89 -8.25
C VAL A 244 11.43 -11.53 -9.19
N CYS A 245 11.45 -12.85 -9.29
CA CYS A 245 10.34 -13.57 -9.90
C CYS A 245 9.15 -13.51 -8.94
N TRP A 246 8.15 -12.68 -9.26
CA TRP A 246 6.97 -12.57 -8.40
C TRP A 246 6.07 -13.79 -8.45
N PHE A 247 6.32 -14.75 -9.35
CA PHE A 247 5.55 -15.99 -9.46
C PHE A 247 5.77 -16.81 -8.19
N ASP A 248 7.03 -16.92 -7.77
CA ASP A 248 7.51 -17.63 -6.58
C ASP A 248 7.01 -17.01 -5.25
N LEU A 249 6.30 -15.88 -5.32
CA LEU A 249 5.83 -15.09 -4.16
C LEU A 249 4.31 -15.15 -3.98
N LEU A 250 3.62 -15.88 -4.86
CA LEU A 250 2.19 -16.13 -4.84
C LEU A 250 1.85 -17.35 -3.97
N SER A 251 0.55 -17.60 -3.78
CA SER A 251 0.10 -18.92 -3.33
C SER A 251 0.42 -19.96 -4.39
N ALA A 252 0.60 -21.23 -4.01
CA ALA A 252 0.88 -22.31 -4.96
C ALA A 252 -0.19 -22.42 -6.07
N ASP A 253 -1.46 -22.21 -5.71
CA ASP A 253 -2.57 -22.23 -6.68
C ASP A 253 -2.49 -21.09 -7.69
N ASP A 254 -2.15 -19.87 -7.24
CA ASP A 254 -2.04 -18.72 -8.12
C ASP A 254 -0.75 -18.75 -8.95
N GLU A 255 0.35 -19.24 -8.38
CA GLU A 255 1.59 -19.51 -9.10
C GLU A 255 1.35 -20.49 -10.25
N ALA A 256 0.64 -21.59 -10.00
CA ALA A 256 0.30 -22.58 -11.02
C ALA A 256 -0.52 -21.96 -12.17
N LYS A 257 -1.50 -21.11 -11.85
CA LYS A 257 -2.29 -20.38 -12.87
C LYS A 257 -1.42 -19.44 -13.70
N VAL A 258 -0.51 -18.71 -13.05
CA VAL A 258 0.42 -17.77 -13.69
C VAL A 258 1.38 -18.50 -14.62
N ARG A 259 1.98 -19.59 -14.17
CA ARG A 259 2.91 -20.40 -14.98
C ARG A 259 2.23 -21.09 -16.16
N ALA A 260 0.93 -21.38 -16.04
CA ALA A 260 0.14 -21.98 -17.13
C ALA A 260 -0.21 -20.99 -18.26
N LEU A 261 -0.05 -19.68 -18.05
CA LEU A 261 -0.28 -18.70 -19.11
C LEU A 261 0.82 -18.77 -20.18
N PRO A 262 0.47 -18.62 -21.47
CA PRO A 262 1.47 -18.55 -22.52
C PRO A 262 2.33 -17.28 -22.34
N ALA A 263 3.61 -17.39 -22.65
CA ALA A 263 4.50 -16.24 -22.66
C ALA A 263 4.09 -15.26 -23.77
N SER A 264 4.02 -13.98 -23.42
CA SER A 264 3.53 -12.94 -24.32
C SER A 264 4.60 -12.38 -25.26
N ASP A 265 5.87 -12.40 -24.86
CA ASP A 265 6.94 -11.89 -25.70
C ASP A 265 7.39 -12.99 -26.67
N SER A 266 7.13 -12.78 -27.96
CA SER A 266 7.44 -13.79 -29.00
C SER A 266 8.93 -14.07 -29.17
N ASN A 267 9.80 -13.13 -28.77
CA ASN A 267 11.25 -13.27 -28.91
C ASN A 267 11.88 -13.96 -27.69
N SER A 268 11.59 -13.45 -26.49
CA SER A 268 12.17 -13.98 -25.24
C SER A 268 11.43 -15.22 -24.75
N GLY A 269 10.16 -15.38 -25.12
CA GLY A 269 9.30 -16.42 -24.57
C GLY A 269 9.26 -16.33 -23.04
N SER A 270 9.51 -17.45 -22.38
CA SER A 270 9.65 -17.56 -20.92
C SER A 270 11.08 -17.33 -20.41
N THR A 271 12.03 -17.00 -21.28
CA THR A 271 13.42 -16.72 -20.86
C THR A 271 13.44 -15.50 -19.95
N SER A 272 14.01 -15.64 -18.75
CA SER A 272 14.05 -14.59 -17.73
C SER A 272 15.29 -14.76 -16.86
N ASP A 273 15.89 -13.62 -16.49
CA ASP A 273 17.00 -13.59 -15.53
C ASP A 273 16.52 -13.78 -14.08
N PHE A 274 15.23 -13.63 -13.82
CA PHE A 274 14.64 -13.70 -12.48
C PHE A 274 13.86 -14.98 -12.25
N CYS A 275 13.08 -15.40 -13.24
CA CYS A 275 12.20 -16.57 -13.18
C CYS A 275 12.87 -17.77 -13.83
N LYS A 276 12.99 -18.86 -13.09
CA LYS A 276 13.43 -20.13 -13.65
C LYS A 276 12.30 -20.75 -14.47
N SER A 277 12.65 -21.29 -15.63
CA SER A 277 11.78 -22.23 -16.35
C SER A 277 11.69 -23.51 -15.53
N GLU A 278 10.47 -23.95 -15.22
CA GLU A 278 10.23 -25.32 -14.74
C GLU A 278 10.26 -26.32 -15.89
#